data_AF-A0A9D7FNH2-F1
#
_entry.id   AF-A0A9D7FNH2-F1
#
_cell.length_a   1.000
_cell.length_b   1.000
_cell.length_c   1.000
_cell.angle_alpha   90.00
_cell.angle_beta   90.00
_cell.angle_gamma   90.00
#
_symmetry.space_group_name_H-M   'P 1'
#
loop_
_entity.id
_entity.type
_entity.pdbx_description
1 polymer ?
#
loop_
_entity_poly.entity_id
_entity_poly.type
_entity_poly.pdbx_seq_one_letter_code
_entity_poly.pdbx_strand_id
1 'polypeptide(L)'
;MIENLYPTIQEKRRSVAVSYEAQFIRRNIESSHYLFLGQSVFAKEMHNRQLKKKFDLYTSIWKNETMFSSSVSEIINNAAYRSIIEMGEDIIPLIFQDLKIYDNHWFYALEALTGENPILKEHRGKVSQMKADWLNWPKIIFKLMRVNLPHFPNSANDHFLITSPQTTSYNCIAWAFGDDTRWYWPDIGNIYYWPEGIPREEKIEFFIQLFESIGYEQCDDGNLDAGYNKIAIYTDAFGKPTHAARQLESGLWTSKLGQNWDVGHTIFSMSDGYYGNVAVYMKRGNNIPLNVVLKFGKT
;
A
#
# COMPACT_ATOMS: atom_id res chain seq x y z
N MET A 1 10.67 61.01 1.21
CA MET A 1 10.49 60.52 2.59
C MET A 1 9.59 59.30 2.50
N ILE A 2 10.17 58.11 2.68
CA ILE A 2 9.51 56.82 2.48
C ILE A 2 9.05 56.35 3.87
N GLU A 3 7.75 56.14 4.02
CA GLU A 3 7.14 55.63 5.24
C GLU A 3 7.50 54.16 5.46
N ASN A 4 7.98 53.87 6.66
CA ASN A 4 8.24 52.52 7.16
C ASN A 4 6.93 51.77 7.38
N LEU A 5 6.65 50.76 6.54
CA LEU A 5 5.65 49.74 6.82
C LEU A 5 6.33 48.53 7.50
N TYR A 6 6.27 48.50 8.83
CA TYR A 6 6.45 47.27 9.59
C TYR A 6 5.18 46.42 9.47
N PRO A 7 5.26 45.11 9.19
CA PRO A 7 4.10 44.23 9.28
C PRO A 7 3.68 44.10 10.75
N THR A 8 2.53 44.68 11.07
CA THR A 8 1.87 44.63 12.38
C THR A 8 1.37 43.21 12.69
N ILE A 9 1.43 42.87 13.98
CA ILE A 9 1.19 41.57 14.60
C ILE A 9 -0.31 41.17 14.57
N GLN A 10 -0.93 41.08 13.39
CA GLN A 10 -2.34 40.71 13.24
C GLN A 10 -2.59 39.50 12.32
N GLU A 11 -1.63 38.58 12.22
CA GLU A 11 -1.83 37.25 11.60
C GLU A 11 -1.78 36.09 12.60
N LYS A 12 -1.83 36.37 13.91
CA LYS A 12 -2.03 35.33 14.93
C LYS A 12 -3.52 35.10 15.17
N ARG A 13 -4.00 33.91 14.77
CA ARG A 13 -5.33 33.30 14.97
C ARG A 13 -6.34 33.46 13.81
N ARG A 14 -6.04 32.85 12.67
CA ARG A 14 -7.07 32.09 11.96
C ARG A 14 -6.67 30.62 12.04
N SER A 15 -7.53 29.79 12.64
CA SER A 15 -7.49 28.36 12.33
C SER A 15 -7.72 28.27 10.83
N VAL A 16 -6.67 27.94 10.07
CA VAL A 16 -6.85 27.53 8.68
C VAL A 16 -7.45 26.13 8.78
N ALA A 17 -8.75 26.06 9.06
CA ALA A 17 -9.52 24.86 8.73
C ALA A 17 -9.34 24.70 7.22
N VAL A 18 -8.57 23.69 6.82
CA VAL A 18 -8.45 23.30 5.41
C VAL A 18 -9.88 23.07 4.95
N SER A 19 -10.37 23.93 4.04
CA SER A 19 -11.77 23.89 3.64
C SER A 19 -12.11 22.50 3.07
N TYR A 20 -13.37 22.12 3.12
CA TYR A 20 -13.81 20.83 2.54
C TYR A 20 -13.35 20.69 1.09
N GLU A 21 -13.38 21.79 0.33
CA GLU A 21 -12.90 21.87 -1.04
C GLU A 21 -11.39 21.63 -1.15
N ALA A 22 -10.59 22.19 -0.24
CA ALA A 22 -9.15 21.97 -0.21
C ALA A 22 -8.78 20.53 0.19
N GLN A 23 -9.52 19.92 1.13
CA GLN A 23 -9.36 18.50 1.47
C GLN A 23 -9.79 17.59 0.32
N PHE A 24 -10.88 17.92 -0.35
CA PHE A 24 -11.40 17.19 -1.51
C PHE A 24 -10.45 17.26 -2.71
N ILE A 25 -9.94 18.45 -3.04
CA ILE A 25 -8.92 18.64 -4.08
C ILE A 25 -7.65 17.86 -3.74
N ARG A 26 -7.17 17.97 -2.50
CA ARG A 26 -5.98 17.24 -2.05
C ARG A 26 -6.16 15.72 -2.17
N ARG A 27 -7.29 15.19 -1.70
CA ARG A 27 -7.62 13.75 -1.79
C ARG A 27 -7.74 13.27 -3.24
N ASN A 28 -8.32 14.07 -4.13
CA ASN A 28 -8.43 13.73 -5.55
C ASN A 28 -7.08 13.83 -6.27
N ILE A 29 -6.22 14.78 -5.92
CA ILE A 29 -4.84 14.87 -6.42
C ILE A 29 -4.03 13.66 -5.94
N GLU A 30 -4.11 13.30 -4.67
CA GLU A 30 -3.45 12.10 -4.11
C GLU A 30 -3.95 10.83 -4.81
N SER A 31 -5.27 10.68 -4.98
CA SER A 31 -5.87 9.53 -5.67
C SER A 31 -5.49 9.47 -7.16
N SER A 32 -5.49 10.61 -7.87
CA SER A 32 -5.10 10.66 -9.28
C SER A 32 -3.61 10.43 -9.50
N HIS A 33 -2.75 10.94 -8.61
CA HIS A 33 -1.32 10.66 -8.62
C HIS A 33 -1.05 9.18 -8.37
N TYR A 34 -1.73 8.58 -7.39
CA TYR A 34 -1.63 7.15 -7.10
C TYR A 34 -2.12 6.28 -8.27
N LEU A 35 -3.27 6.62 -8.88
CA LEU A 35 -3.81 5.93 -10.06
C LEU A 35 -2.88 6.06 -11.29
N PHE A 36 -2.25 7.23 -11.48
CA PHE A 36 -1.33 7.50 -12.58
C PHE A 36 0.02 6.77 -12.42
N LEU A 37 0.61 6.79 -11.21
CA LEU A 37 1.87 6.09 -10.93
C LEU A 37 1.68 4.57 -10.81
N GLY A 38 0.53 4.11 -10.29
CA GLY A 38 0.27 2.71 -9.95
C GLY A 38 0.11 1.77 -11.14
N GLN A 39 -0.15 2.28 -12.34
CA GLN A 39 -0.36 1.46 -13.55
C GLN A 39 0.79 1.53 -14.57
N SER A 40 1.77 2.44 -14.38
CA SER A 40 2.84 2.66 -15.36
C SER A 40 4.24 2.54 -14.72
N VAL A 41 4.95 1.47 -15.07
CA VAL A 41 6.35 1.25 -14.69
C VAL A 41 7.23 2.41 -15.14
N PHE A 42 6.99 2.95 -16.33
CA PHE A 42 7.75 4.09 -16.87
C PHE A 42 7.51 5.38 -16.07
N ALA A 43 6.25 5.69 -15.73
CA ALA A 43 5.94 6.87 -14.93
C ALA A 43 6.53 6.77 -13.53
N LYS A 44 6.46 5.58 -12.90
CA LYS A 44 7.06 5.29 -11.60
C LYS A 44 8.58 5.43 -11.61
N GLU A 45 9.25 4.89 -12.64
CA GLU A 45 10.70 5.03 -12.79
C GLU A 45 11.13 6.48 -13.03
N MET A 46 10.39 7.23 -13.87
CA MET A 46 10.65 8.64 -14.10
C MET A 46 10.45 9.48 -12.84
N HIS A 47 9.38 9.20 -12.08
CA HIS A 47 9.10 9.84 -10.80
C HIS A 47 10.21 9.55 -9.78
N ASN A 48 10.60 8.28 -9.61
CA ASN A 48 11.69 7.88 -8.74
C ASN A 48 13.02 8.57 -9.09
N ARG A 49 13.33 8.71 -10.39
CA ARG A 49 14.53 9.43 -10.85
C ARG A 49 14.47 10.92 -10.51
N GLN A 50 13.31 11.55 -10.65
CA GLN A 50 13.13 12.96 -10.29
C GLN A 50 13.25 13.17 -8.77
N LEU A 51 12.60 12.30 -7.98
CA LEU A 51 12.72 12.28 -6.52
C LEU A 51 14.17 12.10 -6.09
N LYS A 52 14.87 11.10 -6.65
CA LYS A 52 16.30 10.86 -6.39
C LYS A 52 17.14 12.11 -6.68
N LYS A 53 16.97 12.74 -7.84
CA LYS A 53 17.73 13.96 -8.20
C LYS A 53 17.50 15.10 -7.21
N LYS A 54 16.25 15.33 -6.80
CA LYS A 54 15.92 16.36 -5.80
C LYS A 54 16.51 16.00 -4.43
N PHE A 55 16.38 14.75 -4.01
CA PHE A 55 16.92 14.24 -2.75
C PHE A 55 18.44 14.40 -2.70
N ASP A 56 19.16 13.98 -3.75
CA ASP A 56 20.61 14.10 -3.85
C ASP A 56 21.05 15.58 -3.81
N LEU A 57 20.34 16.46 -4.52
CA LEU A 57 20.58 17.90 -4.52
C LEU A 57 20.42 18.51 -3.12
N TYR A 58 19.27 18.35 -2.48
CA TYR A 58 19.03 18.93 -1.17
C TYR A 58 19.92 18.32 -0.08
N THR A 59 20.23 17.02 -0.18
CA THR A 59 21.19 16.37 0.72
C THR A 59 22.58 16.98 0.59
N SER A 60 23.02 17.30 -0.63
CA SER A 60 24.33 17.94 -0.84
C SER A 60 24.40 19.36 -0.26
N ILE A 61 23.34 20.16 -0.46
CA ILE A 61 23.21 21.51 0.11
C ILE A 61 23.22 21.43 1.64
N TRP A 62 22.37 20.59 2.21
CA TRP A 62 22.26 20.41 3.66
C TRP A 62 23.60 20.00 4.28
N LYS A 63 24.29 19.00 3.72
CA LYS A 63 25.60 18.55 4.21
C LYS A 63 26.62 19.69 4.19
N ASN A 64 26.69 20.46 3.11
CA ASN A 64 27.62 21.59 3.00
C ASN A 64 27.32 22.70 4.01
N GLU A 65 26.06 23.06 4.21
CA GLU A 65 25.65 24.15 5.11
C GLU A 65 25.75 23.77 6.59
N THR A 66 25.69 22.48 6.93
CA THR A 66 25.65 22.01 8.32
C THR A 66 26.90 21.26 8.77
N MET A 67 27.91 21.07 7.91
CA MET A 67 29.09 20.25 8.21
C MET A 67 29.88 20.62 9.47
N PHE A 68 29.84 21.90 9.89
CA PHE A 68 30.52 22.39 11.10
C PHE A 68 29.56 22.66 12.26
N SER A 69 28.25 22.44 12.08
CA SER A 69 27.29 22.68 13.15
C SER A 69 27.32 21.53 14.15
N SER A 70 27.39 21.87 15.44
CA SER A 70 27.21 20.93 16.56
C SER A 70 25.79 20.99 17.14
N SER A 71 24.92 21.85 16.59
CA SER A 71 23.57 22.07 17.06
C SER A 71 22.57 21.25 16.25
N VAL A 72 21.95 20.25 16.88
CA VAL A 72 20.87 19.45 16.22
C VAL A 72 19.77 20.37 15.69
N SER A 73 19.44 21.43 16.43
CA SER A 73 18.44 22.42 16.01
C SER A 73 18.83 23.12 14.70
N GLU A 74 20.09 23.47 14.49
CA GLU A 74 20.54 24.08 13.23
C GLU A 74 20.54 23.05 12.09
N ILE A 75 20.95 21.81 12.40
CA ILE A 75 20.99 20.71 11.44
C ILE A 75 19.58 20.41 10.89
N ILE A 76 18.54 20.35 11.75
CA ILE A 76 17.17 20.00 11.33
C ILE A 76 16.35 21.19 10.84
N ASN A 77 16.64 22.42 11.29
CA ASN A 77 15.93 23.62 10.85
C ASN A 77 16.47 24.20 9.53
N ASN A 78 17.50 23.60 8.96
CA ASN A 78 18.03 23.94 7.65
C ASN A 78 16.95 23.84 6.56
N ALA A 79 16.95 24.79 5.61
CA ALA A 79 15.94 24.86 4.56
C ALA A 79 15.94 23.63 3.66
N ALA A 80 17.11 23.13 3.25
CA ALA A 80 17.22 21.94 2.42
C ALA A 80 16.76 20.67 3.15
N TYR A 81 17.04 20.56 4.45
CA TYR A 81 16.54 19.46 5.27
C TYR A 81 15.01 19.44 5.35
N ARG A 82 14.38 20.61 5.56
CA ARG A 82 12.91 20.75 5.57
C ARG A 82 12.30 20.45 4.21
N SER A 83 12.93 20.89 3.12
CA SER A 83 12.48 20.56 1.76
C SER A 83 12.48 19.05 1.50
N ILE A 84 13.44 18.30 2.06
CA ILE A 84 13.42 16.82 1.97
C ILE A 84 12.20 16.23 2.69
N ILE A 85 11.84 16.74 3.86
CA ILE A 85 10.64 16.27 4.59
C ILE A 85 9.37 16.63 3.82
N GLU A 86 9.30 17.83 3.25
CA GLU A 86 8.17 18.30 2.44
C GLU A 86 7.96 17.48 1.15
N MET A 87 8.95 16.73 0.69
CA MET A 87 8.81 15.79 -0.44
C MET A 87 7.92 14.58 -0.12
N GLY A 88 7.62 14.31 1.16
CA GLY A 88 6.65 13.28 1.58
C GLY A 88 7.21 11.86 1.67
N GLU A 89 6.34 10.89 1.89
CA GLU A 89 6.71 9.51 2.24
C GLU A 89 7.51 8.76 1.16
N ASP A 90 7.34 9.15 -0.11
CA ASP A 90 8.04 8.50 -1.24
C ASP A 90 9.57 8.59 -1.16
N ILE A 91 10.13 9.50 -0.35
CA ILE A 91 11.58 9.60 -0.14
C ILE A 91 12.12 8.70 0.98
N ILE A 92 11.26 8.05 1.77
CA ILE A 92 11.69 7.17 2.88
C ILE A 92 12.69 6.09 2.41
N PRO A 93 12.49 5.40 1.26
CA PRO A 93 13.46 4.42 0.77
C PRO A 93 14.84 5.03 0.48
N LEU A 94 14.90 6.28 0.01
CA LEU A 94 16.15 6.99 -0.28
C LEU A 94 16.88 7.39 1.00
N ILE A 95 16.14 7.84 2.02
CA ILE A 95 16.69 8.11 3.36
C ILE A 95 17.31 6.83 3.93
N PHE A 96 16.62 5.70 3.85
CA PHE A 96 17.17 4.42 4.32
C PHE A 96 18.40 3.96 3.53
N GLN A 97 18.47 4.23 2.23
CA GLN A 97 19.66 3.93 1.43
C GLN A 97 20.86 4.77 1.87
N ASP A 98 20.67 6.08 2.06
CA ASP A 98 21.74 6.97 2.54
C ASP A 98 22.16 6.61 3.99
N LEU A 99 21.20 6.33 4.87
CA LEU A 99 21.45 5.93 6.25
C LEU A 99 22.22 4.59 6.36
N LYS A 100 22.12 3.68 5.38
CA LYS A 100 22.95 2.47 5.37
C LYS A 100 24.43 2.79 5.16
N ILE A 101 24.73 3.80 4.35
CA ILE A 101 26.08 4.15 3.92
C ILE A 101 26.73 5.15 4.89
N TYR A 102 25.97 6.15 5.32
CA TYR A 102 26.45 7.27 6.13
C TYR A 102 25.73 7.32 7.48
N ASP A 103 26.32 8.06 8.43
CA ASP A 103 25.74 8.29 9.76
C ASP A 103 25.01 9.65 9.82
N ASN A 104 24.35 10.01 8.72
CA ASN A 104 23.63 11.28 8.61
C ASN A 104 22.45 11.33 9.59
N HIS A 105 22.18 12.52 10.12
CA HIS A 105 21.15 12.77 11.15
C HIS A 105 19.72 12.78 10.58
N TRP A 106 19.29 11.66 9.98
CA TRP A 106 17.95 11.50 9.40
C TRP A 106 16.84 11.15 10.40
N PHE A 107 17.17 10.95 11.68
CA PHE A 107 16.22 10.46 12.69
C PHE A 107 14.96 11.32 12.81
N TYR A 108 15.11 12.64 12.79
CA TYR A 108 13.96 13.56 12.85
C TYR A 108 13.14 13.53 11.55
N ALA A 109 13.79 13.49 10.38
CA ALA A 109 13.09 13.35 9.12
C ALA A 109 12.27 12.04 9.10
N LEU A 110 12.86 10.92 9.49
CA LEU A 110 12.16 9.64 9.56
C LEU A 110 10.98 9.68 10.55
N GLU A 111 11.14 10.28 11.73
CA GLU A 111 10.03 10.46 12.68
C GLU A 111 8.92 11.36 12.12
N ALA A 112 9.26 12.46 11.46
CA ALA A 112 8.28 13.37 10.84
C ALA A 112 7.52 12.72 9.67
N LEU A 113 8.19 11.87 8.89
CA LEU A 113 7.63 11.21 7.72
C LEU A 113 6.82 9.96 8.08
N THR A 114 7.23 9.23 9.12
CA THR A 114 6.59 7.96 9.50
C THR A 114 5.63 8.08 10.67
N GLY A 115 5.73 9.16 11.46
CA GLY A 115 5.02 9.31 12.72
C GLY A 115 5.55 8.43 13.86
N GLU A 116 6.65 7.70 13.65
CA GLU A 116 7.15 6.67 14.55
C GLU A 116 8.57 6.96 15.04
N ASN A 117 8.94 6.44 16.21
CA ASN A 117 10.29 6.61 16.76
C ASN A 117 10.77 5.32 17.44
N PRO A 118 11.55 4.48 16.74
CA PRO A 118 12.02 3.19 17.26
C PRO A 118 13.23 3.28 18.18
N ILE A 119 13.79 4.48 18.41
CA ILE A 119 15.03 4.65 19.15
C ILE A 119 14.80 4.34 20.63
N LEU A 120 15.50 3.32 21.14
CA LEU A 120 15.42 2.95 22.55
C LEU A 120 15.99 4.06 23.43
N LYS A 121 15.45 4.22 24.64
CA LYS A 121 15.85 5.31 25.56
C LYS A 121 17.35 5.28 25.86
N GLU A 122 17.90 4.07 26.02
CA GLU A 122 19.30 3.76 26.27
C GLU A 122 20.24 3.99 25.07
N HIS A 123 19.69 4.10 23.86
CA HIS A 123 20.44 4.35 22.62
C HIS A 123 20.48 5.84 22.24
N ARG A 124 19.68 6.69 22.90
CA ARG A 124 19.65 8.14 22.63
C ARG A 124 21.04 8.77 22.80
N GLY A 125 21.45 9.55 21.81
CA GLY A 125 22.77 10.19 21.74
C GLY A 125 23.88 9.30 21.18
N LYS A 126 23.65 8.00 20.98
CA LYS A 126 24.61 7.07 20.38
C LYS A 126 24.25 6.85 18.91
N VAL A 127 24.73 7.74 18.04
CA VAL A 127 24.32 7.82 16.61
C VAL A 127 24.33 6.47 15.91
N SER A 128 25.37 5.65 16.08
CA SER A 128 25.45 4.33 15.45
C SER A 128 24.38 3.35 15.95
N GLN A 129 24.00 3.41 17.23
CA GLN A 129 22.92 2.60 17.79
C GLN A 129 21.54 3.12 17.37
N MET A 130 21.35 4.44 17.35
CA MET A 130 20.11 5.07 16.83
C MET A 130 19.89 4.72 15.35
N LYS A 131 20.97 4.72 14.56
CA LYS A 131 20.97 4.23 13.18
C LYS A 131 20.60 2.75 13.11
N ALA A 132 21.17 1.91 13.97
CA ALA A 132 20.83 0.49 14.03
C ALA A 132 19.34 0.28 14.37
N ASP A 133 18.78 1.04 15.32
CA ASP A 133 17.36 0.99 15.68
C ASP A 133 16.48 1.32 14.47
N TRP A 134 16.77 2.41 13.77
CA TRP A 134 16.06 2.78 12.55
C TRP A 134 16.23 1.76 11.41
N LEU A 135 17.43 1.21 11.19
CA LEU A 135 17.66 0.19 10.15
C LEU A 135 17.01 -1.16 10.49
N ASN A 136 16.82 -1.45 11.78
CA ASN A 136 16.11 -2.64 12.25
C ASN A 136 14.59 -2.42 12.35
N TRP A 137 14.13 -1.18 12.47
CA TRP A 137 12.70 -0.87 12.62
C TRP A 137 11.84 -1.40 11.46
N PRO A 138 12.18 -1.24 10.17
CA PRO A 138 11.44 -1.89 9.10
C PRO A 138 11.41 -3.40 9.27
N LYS A 139 12.50 -4.05 9.69
CA LYS A 139 12.53 -5.51 9.92
C LYS A 139 11.66 -5.91 11.11
N ILE A 140 11.60 -5.08 12.15
CA ILE A 140 10.73 -5.28 13.32
C ILE A 140 9.28 -5.10 12.89
N ILE A 141 8.94 -4.06 12.14
CA ILE A 141 7.61 -3.85 11.56
C ILE A 141 7.25 -4.99 10.60
N PHE A 142 8.11 -5.38 9.66
CA PHE A 142 7.89 -6.54 8.76
C PHE A 142 7.80 -7.88 9.52
N LYS A 143 8.47 -8.03 10.66
CA LYS A 143 8.36 -9.22 11.53
C LYS A 143 7.09 -9.18 12.39
N LEU A 144 6.65 -8.00 12.83
CA LEU A 144 5.38 -7.77 13.54
C LEU A 144 4.16 -7.83 12.59
N MET A 145 4.36 -7.48 11.32
CA MET A 145 3.38 -7.62 10.24
C MET A 145 3.30 -9.06 9.73
N ARG A 146 4.22 -9.95 10.13
CA ARG A 146 4.10 -11.38 9.86
C ARG A 146 3.23 -12.04 10.93
N VAL A 147 1.99 -12.35 10.57
CA VAL A 147 1.03 -12.94 11.49
C VAL A 147 0.79 -14.42 11.13
N ASN A 148 0.84 -15.25 12.17
CA ASN A 148 0.22 -16.57 12.16
C ASN A 148 -1.17 -16.42 12.76
N LEU A 149 -2.17 -16.97 12.09
CA LEU A 149 -3.55 -16.94 12.52
C LEU A 149 -4.01 -18.37 12.81
N PRO A 150 -4.52 -18.69 14.02
CA PRO A 150 -4.90 -20.06 14.41
C PRO A 150 -5.89 -20.76 13.46
N HIS A 151 -6.72 -19.99 12.77
CA HIS A 151 -7.69 -20.49 11.80
C HIS A 151 -7.08 -20.82 10.43
N PHE A 152 -5.78 -20.62 10.25
CA PHE A 152 -5.01 -20.91 9.05
C PHE A 152 -3.75 -21.69 9.44
N PRO A 153 -3.84 -23.04 9.56
CA PRO A 153 -2.78 -23.85 10.15
C PRO A 153 -1.41 -23.67 9.48
N ASN A 154 -1.39 -23.51 8.16
CA ASN A 154 -0.17 -23.32 7.39
C ASN A 154 0.53 -21.99 7.68
N SER A 155 -0.19 -20.99 8.20
CA SER A 155 0.38 -19.68 8.52
C SER A 155 1.38 -19.69 9.67
N ALA A 156 1.50 -20.80 10.39
CA ALA A 156 2.56 -21.03 11.37
C ALA A 156 3.95 -21.14 10.74
N ASN A 157 4.04 -21.68 9.52
CA ASN A 157 5.29 -21.84 8.79
C ASN A 157 5.35 -20.87 7.59
N ASP A 158 4.21 -20.50 7.03
CA ASP A 158 4.07 -19.57 5.92
C ASP A 158 3.22 -18.34 6.30
N HIS A 159 3.86 -17.44 7.04
CA HIS A 159 3.19 -16.31 7.69
C HIS A 159 2.56 -15.34 6.69
N PHE A 160 1.40 -14.78 7.04
CA PHE A 160 0.81 -13.67 6.32
C PHE A 160 1.61 -12.40 6.57
N LEU A 161 1.88 -11.61 5.53
CA LEU A 161 2.42 -10.27 5.66
C LEU A 161 1.28 -9.25 5.61
N ILE A 162 0.98 -8.55 6.70
CA ILE A 162 0.04 -7.42 6.70
C ILE A 162 0.56 -6.32 5.76
N THR A 163 -0.29 -5.87 4.84
CA THR A 163 0.05 -4.86 3.82
C THR A 163 -0.83 -3.61 3.86
N SER A 164 -1.82 -3.55 4.75
CA SER A 164 -2.71 -2.40 4.90
C SER A 164 -3.20 -2.22 6.34
N PRO A 165 -3.77 -1.06 6.70
CA PRO A 165 -4.56 -0.89 7.93
C PRO A 165 -5.82 -1.77 7.94
N GLN A 166 -6.44 -1.95 9.11
CA GLN A 166 -7.74 -2.64 9.17
C GLN A 166 -8.83 -1.80 8.50
N THR A 167 -9.68 -2.46 7.71
CA THR A 167 -10.86 -1.82 7.12
C THR A 167 -12.00 -2.81 6.90
N THR A 168 -13.23 -2.31 7.05
CA THR A 168 -14.46 -3.04 6.80
C THR A 168 -15.13 -2.62 5.49
N SER A 169 -14.51 -1.76 4.68
CA SER A 169 -15.15 -1.13 3.51
C SER A 169 -15.33 -2.06 2.30
N TYR A 170 -14.57 -3.15 2.21
CA TYR A 170 -14.64 -4.13 1.14
C TYR A 170 -14.24 -5.53 1.64
N ASN A 171 -14.56 -6.56 0.85
CA ASN A 171 -14.24 -7.96 1.14
C ASN A 171 -13.23 -8.56 0.15
N CYS A 172 -12.87 -9.82 0.35
CA CYS A 172 -11.87 -10.53 -0.47
C CYS A 172 -12.24 -10.66 -1.94
N ILE A 173 -13.53 -10.84 -2.23
CA ILE A 173 -14.02 -10.92 -3.61
C ILE A 173 -13.81 -9.58 -4.32
N ALA A 174 -14.18 -8.48 -3.68
CA ALA A 174 -13.91 -7.13 -4.17
C ALA A 174 -12.41 -6.88 -4.37
N TRP A 175 -11.58 -7.26 -3.40
CA TRP A 175 -10.13 -7.10 -3.46
C TRP A 175 -9.51 -7.87 -4.64
N ALA A 176 -9.91 -9.13 -4.83
CA ALA A 176 -9.46 -9.93 -5.96
C ALA A 176 -9.95 -9.36 -7.31
N PHE A 177 -11.15 -8.80 -7.32
CA PHE A 177 -11.71 -8.08 -8.47
C PHE A 177 -10.96 -6.77 -8.78
N GLY A 178 -10.24 -6.22 -7.80
CA GLY A 178 -9.52 -4.94 -7.92
C GLY A 178 -10.37 -3.73 -7.55
N ASP A 179 -11.39 -3.91 -6.70
CA ASP A 179 -12.26 -2.86 -6.17
C ASP A 179 -12.16 -2.81 -4.64
N ASP A 180 -11.70 -1.68 -4.10
CA ASP A 180 -11.55 -1.41 -2.67
C ASP A 180 -12.62 -0.43 -2.14
N THR A 181 -13.70 -0.22 -2.91
CA THR A 181 -14.73 0.79 -2.61
C THR A 181 -16.06 0.20 -2.16
N ARG A 182 -16.29 -1.10 -2.34
CA ARG A 182 -17.57 -1.78 -2.01
C ARG A 182 -17.39 -3.27 -1.72
N TRP A 183 -18.43 -3.89 -1.18
CA TRP A 183 -18.50 -5.34 -0.95
C TRP A 183 -19.13 -6.07 -2.12
N TYR A 184 -18.55 -7.23 -2.47
CA TYR A 184 -19.06 -8.10 -3.53
C TYR A 184 -19.58 -9.40 -2.91
N TRP A 185 -20.90 -9.62 -2.95
CA TRP A 185 -21.48 -10.88 -2.49
C TRP A 185 -22.88 -11.10 -3.08
N PRO A 186 -23.25 -12.32 -3.52
CA PRO A 186 -24.57 -12.62 -4.06
C PRO A 186 -25.58 -12.89 -2.93
N ASP A 187 -25.73 -11.94 -2.00
CA ASP A 187 -26.61 -12.13 -0.85
C ASP A 187 -28.10 -12.12 -1.24
N ILE A 188 -28.88 -12.97 -0.58
CA ILE A 188 -30.34 -13.11 -0.80
C ILE A 188 -31.07 -11.78 -0.52
N GLY A 189 -30.53 -10.94 0.36
CA GLY A 189 -31.09 -9.65 0.73
C GLY A 189 -30.87 -8.54 -0.30
N ASN A 190 -30.06 -8.79 -1.34
CA ASN A 190 -29.67 -7.82 -2.36
C ASN A 190 -29.06 -6.54 -1.74
N ILE A 191 -28.23 -6.69 -0.71
CA ILE A 191 -27.59 -5.60 0.04
C ILE A 191 -26.22 -5.26 -0.55
N TYR A 192 -25.42 -6.28 -0.88
CA TYR A 192 -24.07 -6.08 -1.40
C TYR A 192 -24.04 -6.09 -2.92
N TYR A 193 -22.96 -5.57 -3.48
CA TYR A 193 -22.82 -5.48 -4.93
C TYR A 193 -22.67 -6.88 -5.55
N TRP A 194 -23.36 -7.09 -6.66
CA TRP A 194 -23.19 -8.24 -7.54
C TRP A 194 -23.65 -7.81 -8.93
N PRO A 195 -22.91 -8.12 -10.01
CA PRO A 195 -23.23 -7.66 -11.35
C PRO A 195 -24.61 -8.11 -11.84
N GLU A 196 -25.26 -7.27 -12.64
CA GLU A 196 -26.46 -7.66 -13.36
C GLU A 196 -26.15 -8.73 -14.41
N GLY A 197 -27.06 -9.69 -14.58
CA GLY A 197 -26.91 -10.79 -15.52
C GLY A 197 -26.24 -12.04 -14.95
N ILE A 198 -25.64 -11.96 -13.76
CA ILE A 198 -25.11 -13.11 -13.03
C ILE A 198 -26.10 -13.48 -11.91
N PRO A 199 -26.57 -14.74 -11.83
CA PRO A 199 -27.42 -15.19 -10.74
C PRO A 199 -26.83 -14.88 -9.36
N ARG A 200 -27.69 -14.41 -8.44
CA ARG A 200 -27.33 -14.14 -7.03
C ARG A 200 -27.45 -15.40 -6.18
N GLU A 201 -26.57 -16.35 -6.42
CA GLU A 201 -26.47 -17.57 -5.63
C GLU A 201 -25.00 -17.82 -5.23
N GLU A 202 -24.80 -18.41 -4.05
CA GLU A 202 -23.46 -18.74 -3.54
C GLU A 202 -22.94 -20.03 -4.16
N LYS A 203 -22.78 -20.04 -5.49
CA LYS A 203 -22.23 -21.16 -6.25
C LYS A 203 -21.01 -20.74 -7.06
N ILE A 204 -20.02 -21.62 -7.15
CA ILE A 204 -18.71 -21.29 -7.71
C ILE A 204 -18.79 -20.80 -9.16
N GLU A 205 -19.69 -21.36 -9.96
CA GLU A 205 -19.94 -20.95 -11.35
C GLU A 205 -20.27 -19.46 -11.49
N PHE A 206 -20.96 -18.87 -10.51
CA PHE A 206 -21.33 -17.46 -10.57
C PHE A 206 -20.20 -16.53 -10.12
N PHE A 207 -19.29 -17.03 -9.28
CA PHE A 207 -18.03 -16.33 -8.97
C PHE A 207 -17.06 -16.40 -10.16
N ILE A 208 -17.02 -17.52 -10.87
CA ILE A 208 -16.27 -17.63 -12.13
C ILE A 208 -16.81 -16.60 -13.14
N GLN A 209 -18.12 -16.55 -13.35
CA GLN A 209 -18.75 -15.55 -14.23
C GLN A 209 -18.44 -14.10 -13.80
N LEU A 210 -18.36 -13.83 -12.49
CA LEU A 210 -17.97 -12.51 -12.00
C LEU A 210 -16.59 -12.11 -12.54
N PHE A 211 -15.59 -12.99 -12.48
CA PHE A 211 -14.26 -12.68 -12.99
C PHE A 211 -14.18 -12.73 -14.52
N GLU A 212 -14.95 -13.61 -15.18
CA GLU A 212 -15.11 -13.62 -16.65
C GLU A 212 -15.64 -12.27 -17.16
N SER A 213 -16.52 -11.62 -16.39
CA SER A 213 -17.08 -10.30 -16.74
C SER A 213 -16.02 -9.21 -16.89
N ILE A 214 -14.81 -9.39 -16.35
CA ILE A 214 -13.67 -8.46 -16.50
C ILE A 214 -12.50 -9.09 -17.26
N GLY A 215 -12.77 -10.15 -18.03
CA GLY A 215 -11.84 -10.76 -18.98
C GLY A 215 -10.93 -11.85 -18.41
N TYR A 216 -11.19 -12.37 -17.21
CA TYR A 216 -10.49 -13.57 -16.76
C TYR A 216 -11.05 -14.82 -17.44
N GLU A 217 -10.17 -15.77 -17.71
CA GLU A 217 -10.49 -17.11 -18.18
C GLU A 217 -9.90 -18.13 -17.21
N GLN A 218 -10.52 -19.30 -17.04
CA GLN A 218 -9.96 -20.36 -16.20
C GLN A 218 -8.60 -20.84 -16.72
N CYS A 219 -7.71 -21.24 -15.82
CA CYS A 219 -6.42 -21.80 -16.15
C CYS A 219 -6.03 -22.93 -15.20
N ASP A 220 -5.00 -23.68 -15.59
CA ASP A 220 -4.66 -24.95 -14.94
C ASP A 220 -4.01 -24.76 -13.55
N ASP A 221 -3.29 -23.65 -13.34
CA ASP A 221 -2.48 -23.46 -12.15
C ASP A 221 -2.33 -21.99 -11.70
N GLY A 222 -1.81 -21.84 -10.49
CA GLY A 222 -1.43 -20.57 -9.88
C GLY A 222 0.02 -20.13 -10.13
N ASN A 223 0.76 -20.75 -11.06
CA ASN A 223 2.14 -20.35 -11.35
C ASN A 223 2.18 -18.95 -11.95
N LEU A 224 3.26 -18.20 -11.70
CA LEU A 224 3.40 -16.86 -12.26
C LEU A 224 3.62 -16.93 -13.77
N ASP A 225 2.74 -16.29 -14.53
CA ASP A 225 2.82 -16.20 -16.00
C ASP A 225 3.12 -14.76 -16.42
N ALA A 226 4.24 -14.57 -17.13
CA ALA A 226 4.62 -13.24 -17.62
C ALA A 226 3.53 -12.68 -18.55
N GLY A 227 3.08 -11.45 -18.26
CA GLY A 227 2.03 -10.79 -19.03
C GLY A 227 0.59 -11.15 -18.64
N TYR A 228 0.39 -11.93 -17.58
CA TYR A 228 -0.93 -12.26 -17.05
C TYR A 228 -1.10 -11.87 -15.59
N ASN A 229 -2.31 -11.45 -15.24
CA ASN A 229 -2.81 -11.31 -13.89
C ASN A 229 -3.55 -12.60 -13.56
N LYS A 230 -3.35 -13.15 -12.35
CA LYS A 230 -4.06 -14.34 -11.90
C LYS A 230 -4.91 -14.07 -10.66
N ILE A 231 -6.02 -14.78 -10.55
CA ILE A 231 -6.82 -14.91 -9.33
C ILE A 231 -7.03 -16.39 -8.99
N ALA A 232 -7.28 -16.64 -7.71
CA ALA A 232 -7.62 -17.96 -7.18
C ALA A 232 -8.93 -17.83 -6.41
N ILE A 233 -9.90 -18.68 -6.72
CA ILE A 233 -11.18 -18.78 -6.01
C ILE A 233 -11.11 -19.99 -5.09
N TYR A 234 -11.48 -19.80 -3.84
CA TYR A 234 -11.47 -20.82 -2.80
C TYR A 234 -12.88 -21.28 -2.47
N THR A 235 -12.99 -22.55 -2.08
CA THR A 235 -14.22 -23.11 -1.55
C THR A 235 -13.99 -23.87 -0.26
N ASP A 236 -15.05 -24.02 0.53
CA ASP A 236 -15.08 -25.01 1.61
C ASP A 236 -15.12 -26.46 1.07
N ALA A 237 -15.16 -27.43 1.97
CA ALA A 237 -15.21 -28.86 1.64
C ALA A 237 -16.49 -29.29 0.89
N PHE A 238 -17.53 -28.45 0.89
CA PHE A 238 -18.79 -28.68 0.19
C PHE A 238 -18.85 -27.97 -1.16
N GLY A 239 -17.77 -27.30 -1.57
CA GLY A 239 -17.70 -26.56 -2.83
C GLY A 239 -18.37 -25.18 -2.77
N LYS A 240 -18.74 -24.71 -1.58
CA LYS A 240 -19.32 -23.37 -1.43
C LYS A 240 -18.20 -22.32 -1.52
N PRO A 241 -18.35 -21.24 -2.32
CA PRO A 241 -17.37 -20.16 -2.39
C PRO A 241 -17.20 -19.44 -1.05
N THR A 242 -15.94 -19.21 -0.68
CA THR A 242 -15.57 -18.63 0.62
C THR A 242 -14.64 -17.44 0.48
N HIS A 243 -13.74 -17.45 -0.52
CA HIS A 243 -12.66 -16.48 -0.63
C HIS A 243 -12.13 -16.35 -2.06
N ALA A 244 -11.45 -15.24 -2.33
CA ALA A 244 -10.64 -15.06 -3.53
C ALA A 244 -9.35 -14.31 -3.22
N ALA A 245 -8.29 -14.67 -3.94
CA ALA A 245 -6.98 -14.04 -3.86
C ALA A 245 -6.51 -13.59 -5.25
N ARG A 246 -5.69 -12.53 -5.31
CA ARG A 246 -5.05 -12.05 -6.55
C ARG A 246 -3.55 -12.26 -6.49
N GLN A 247 -2.93 -12.66 -7.59
CA GLN A 247 -1.49 -12.80 -7.68
C GLN A 247 -0.81 -11.44 -7.89
N LEU A 248 0.30 -11.23 -7.19
CA LEU A 248 1.20 -10.09 -7.34
C LEU A 248 2.26 -10.40 -8.41
N GLU A 249 2.88 -9.36 -8.95
CA GLU A 249 3.98 -9.50 -9.95
C GLU A 249 5.18 -10.31 -9.42
N SER A 250 5.32 -10.43 -8.10
CA SER A 250 6.35 -11.25 -7.45
C SER A 250 6.05 -12.75 -7.49
N GLY A 251 4.86 -13.18 -7.92
CA GLY A 251 4.37 -14.55 -7.83
C GLY A 251 3.73 -14.91 -6.47
N LEU A 252 3.85 -14.03 -5.47
CA LEU A 252 3.08 -14.12 -4.23
C LEU A 252 1.61 -13.74 -4.48
N TRP A 253 0.77 -14.00 -3.49
CA TRP A 253 -0.67 -13.74 -3.51
C TRP A 253 -1.03 -12.62 -2.53
N THR A 254 -2.12 -11.92 -2.82
CA THR A 254 -2.71 -10.91 -1.94
C THR A 254 -4.19 -11.19 -1.71
N SER A 255 -4.64 -10.93 -0.49
CA SER A 255 -6.00 -11.22 -0.03
C SER A 255 -6.45 -10.22 1.03
N LYS A 256 -7.76 -9.94 1.09
CA LYS A 256 -8.40 -9.30 2.24
C LYS A 256 -8.82 -10.35 3.26
N LEU A 257 -8.33 -10.27 4.51
CA LEU A 257 -8.72 -11.19 5.58
C LEU A 257 -9.95 -10.68 6.33
N GLY A 258 -11.13 -11.09 5.86
CA GLY A 258 -12.41 -10.70 6.44
C GLY A 258 -12.53 -9.18 6.58
N GLN A 259 -12.96 -8.71 7.75
CA GLN A 259 -13.10 -7.29 8.06
C GLN A 259 -11.81 -6.64 8.62
N ASN A 260 -10.67 -7.31 8.51
CA ASN A 260 -9.40 -6.85 9.10
C ASN A 260 -8.47 -6.24 8.05
N TRP A 261 -7.30 -6.83 7.83
CA TRP A 261 -6.24 -6.31 6.95
C TRP A 261 -6.23 -6.95 5.56
N ASP A 262 -5.52 -6.32 4.63
CA ASP A 262 -4.95 -7.00 3.47
C ASP A 262 -3.64 -7.66 3.86
N VAL A 263 -3.38 -8.79 3.21
CA VAL A 263 -2.16 -9.55 3.44
C VAL A 263 -1.53 -9.99 2.12
N GLY A 264 -0.20 -10.01 2.09
CA GLY A 264 0.60 -10.77 1.13
C GLY A 264 0.94 -12.16 1.69
N HIS A 265 0.96 -13.18 0.85
CA HIS A 265 1.17 -14.56 1.27
C HIS A 265 1.57 -15.48 0.11
N THR A 266 2.05 -16.70 0.38
CA THR A 266 2.07 -17.73 -0.69
C THR A 266 0.70 -18.38 -0.82
N ILE A 267 0.46 -19.14 -1.88
CA ILE A 267 -0.83 -19.82 -2.05
C ILE A 267 -1.12 -20.83 -0.93
N PHE A 268 -0.08 -21.36 -0.29
CA PHE A 268 -0.20 -22.42 0.72
C PHE A 268 -0.62 -21.92 2.10
N SER A 269 -0.37 -20.65 2.44
CA SER A 269 -0.68 -20.10 3.77
C SER A 269 -2.15 -20.22 4.16
N MET A 270 -3.05 -20.20 3.17
CA MET A 270 -4.50 -20.22 3.34
C MET A 270 -5.10 -21.63 3.27
N SER A 271 -4.39 -22.57 2.66
CA SER A 271 -4.87 -23.94 2.48
C SER A 271 -5.20 -24.60 3.81
N ASP A 272 -6.26 -25.41 3.80
CA ASP A 272 -6.82 -26.10 4.96
C ASP A 272 -7.20 -25.16 6.13
N GLY A 273 -7.32 -23.87 5.85
CA GLY A 273 -7.77 -22.86 6.80
C GLY A 273 -9.27 -22.57 6.70
N TYR A 274 -9.69 -21.50 7.36
CA TYR A 274 -11.09 -21.07 7.41
C TYR A 274 -11.71 -20.78 6.04
N TYR A 275 -10.89 -20.41 5.06
CA TYR A 275 -11.32 -20.17 3.68
C TYR A 275 -11.33 -21.43 2.81
N GLY A 276 -10.94 -22.59 3.36
CA GLY A 276 -10.85 -23.83 2.61
C GLY A 276 -9.68 -23.82 1.63
N ASN A 277 -9.90 -24.39 0.45
CA ASN A 277 -8.84 -24.65 -0.52
C ASN A 277 -9.15 -24.03 -1.88
N VAL A 278 -8.09 -23.77 -2.67
CA VAL A 278 -8.26 -23.25 -4.02
C VAL A 278 -9.01 -24.29 -4.86
N ALA A 279 -10.11 -23.86 -5.46
CA ALA A 279 -10.92 -24.66 -6.36
C ALA A 279 -10.67 -24.29 -7.82
N VAL A 280 -10.42 -23.02 -8.12
CA VAL A 280 -10.26 -22.51 -9.49
C VAL A 280 -9.15 -21.46 -9.55
N TYR A 281 -8.28 -21.58 -10.54
CA TYR A 281 -7.39 -20.50 -10.98
C TYR A 281 -7.95 -19.85 -12.23
N MET A 282 -7.81 -18.54 -12.32
CA MET A 282 -8.14 -17.81 -13.53
C MET A 282 -7.04 -16.81 -13.87
N LYS A 283 -6.86 -16.53 -15.16
CA LYS A 283 -5.86 -15.60 -15.67
C LYS A 283 -6.48 -14.57 -16.62
N ARG A 284 -5.87 -13.40 -16.71
CA ARG A 284 -6.23 -12.36 -17.69
C ARG A 284 -4.97 -11.66 -18.18
N GLY A 285 -4.85 -11.44 -19.49
CA GLY A 285 -3.73 -10.69 -20.05
C GLY A 285 -3.63 -9.26 -19.48
N ASN A 286 -2.44 -8.82 -19.11
CA ASN A 286 -2.21 -7.50 -18.48
C ASN A 286 -2.53 -6.31 -19.37
N ASN A 287 -2.65 -6.56 -20.68
CA ASN A 287 -3.04 -5.57 -21.68
C ASN A 287 -4.54 -5.25 -21.67
N ILE A 288 -5.36 -5.99 -20.90
CA ILE A 288 -6.79 -5.79 -20.77
C ILE A 288 -7.07 -4.95 -19.51
N PRO A 289 -7.55 -3.70 -19.64
CA PRO A 289 -7.83 -2.84 -18.49
C PRO A 289 -8.96 -3.40 -17.61
N LEU A 290 -8.84 -3.26 -16.28
CA LEU A 290 -9.88 -3.64 -15.29
C LEU A 290 -11.25 -3.00 -15.56
N ASN A 291 -11.28 -1.84 -16.21
CA ASN A 291 -12.49 -1.04 -16.41
C ASN A 291 -13.36 -1.55 -17.58
N VAL A 292 -12.96 -2.64 -18.24
CA VAL A 292 -13.75 -3.25 -19.32
C VAL A 292 -14.64 -4.34 -18.71
N VAL A 293 -15.86 -3.96 -18.32
CA VAL A 293 -16.90 -4.95 -18.06
C VAL A 293 -17.39 -5.47 -19.42
N LEU A 294 -17.05 -6.71 -19.72
CA LEU A 294 -17.54 -7.42 -20.90
C LEU A 294 -19.03 -7.67 -20.72
N LYS A 295 -19.86 -7.06 -21.57
CA LYS A 295 -21.30 -7.34 -21.58
C LYS A 295 -21.50 -8.80 -21.99
N PHE A 296 -22.11 -9.60 -21.11
CA PHE A 296 -22.62 -10.92 -21.49
C PHE A 296 -23.62 -10.74 -22.63
N GLY A 297 -23.27 -11.22 -23.82
CA GLY A 297 -24.13 -11.19 -24.98
C GLY A 297 -25.35 -12.07 -24.73
N LYS A 298 -26.55 -11.51 -24.90
CA LYS A 298 -27.76 -12.32 -25.08
C LYS A 298 -27.63 -13.06 -26.41
N THR A 299 -27.32 -14.36 -26.36
CA THR A 299 -27.68 -15.31 -27.42
C THR A 299 -28.97 -15.98 -27.05
#